data_AF-A0A8J6QN91-F1
#
_entry.id   AF-A0A8J6QN91-F1
#
_cell.length_a   1.000
_cell.length_b   1.000
_cell.length_c   1.000
_cell.angle_alpha   90.00
_cell.angle_beta   90.00
_cell.angle_gamma   90.00
#
_symmetry.space_group_name_H-M   'P 1'
#
loop_
_entity.id
_entity.type
_entity.pdbx_description
1 polymer ?
#
loop_
_entity_poly.entity_id
_entity_poly.type
_entity_poly.pdbx_seq_one_letter_code
_entity_poly.pdbx_strand_id
1 'polypeptide(L)'
;MGPIPDWLEPLIARMNPALAIYYYLNQHSRKALIDSLQQSFDSAQLQASPIILDLDGNGINTVGFDAGVQFDHDGNGFAQLTGWVGANDGLLVWDRNGNGVIDSGQEMFGDNTVLVNGLSAVNGFAALAEHDSNGDGVIDANDAIWPELKVWRDQSQDGLTDEGELVTLDELGIMSISLSYTNSTYVDEHGNAHKQVGSFIWADGSVGTATDVWFAVDNARTRALDYIKVSDDIAALPELQAFGYVYSLHQAMARDESGQLRALVEQFMKETDRSAHGTLMTAILYEWVGVTDLDPGSRGGLIDARKVAVLEAFLGEDFLQWGSPNPRTQAAALLEQAFGDLQRSLHGDLMLQSHFKPYIDAVELSIGAEGFEFDFSAMNSMLSEYQQMGKLEDVAIGLFEFDQFVGKTLAPLGWESSEIYPVWFQNIDALIHNSGTLQGTAGNDLLVGGEGNDTLNGGSGNDLLIGGAGNDLLNGGRGNDTYLFDKGWGQDTINDYDTTSGNIDT
;
A
#
# COMPACT_ATOMS: atom_id res chain seq x y z
N MET A 1 12.93 24.15 1.58
CA MET A 1 12.86 23.18 2.69
C MET A 1 11.44 23.15 3.20
N GLY A 2 10.78 21.99 3.14
CA GLY A 2 9.49 21.78 3.80
C GLY A 2 9.67 21.67 5.32
N PRO A 3 8.59 21.74 6.11
CA PRO A 3 8.67 21.49 7.54
C PRO A 3 9.14 20.06 7.81
N ILE A 4 9.99 19.88 8.82
CA ILE A 4 10.47 18.59 9.30
C ILE A 4 9.26 17.78 9.80
N PRO A 5 9.06 16.51 9.38
CA PRO A 5 8.01 15.69 9.93
C PRO A 5 8.28 15.39 11.42
N ASP A 6 7.34 15.76 12.29
CA ASP A 6 7.46 15.62 13.76
C ASP A 6 7.79 14.18 14.24
N TRP A 7 7.49 13.17 13.42
CA TRP A 7 7.74 11.77 13.72
C TRP A 7 9.14 11.27 13.35
N LEU A 8 9.90 11.99 12.51
CA LEU A 8 11.18 11.52 11.96
C LEU A 8 12.38 11.83 12.87
N GLU A 9 12.37 12.98 13.56
CA GLU A 9 13.42 13.33 14.54
C GLU A 9 13.63 12.27 15.64
N PRO A 10 12.58 11.77 16.35
CA PRO A 10 12.76 10.74 17.36
C PRO A 10 13.19 9.40 16.78
N LEU A 11 12.94 9.14 15.49
CA LEU A 11 13.36 7.92 14.80
C LEU A 11 14.88 7.91 14.59
N ILE A 12 15.43 9.02 14.07
CA ILE A 12 16.88 9.19 13.83
C ILE A 12 17.65 9.13 15.15
N ALA A 13 17.10 9.66 16.23
CA ALA A 13 17.73 9.59 17.56
C ALA A 13 17.78 8.17 18.15
N ARG A 14 16.95 7.24 17.66
CA ARG A 14 16.77 5.88 18.22
C ARG A 14 17.26 4.75 17.31
N MET A 15 17.47 5.03 16.02
CA MET A 15 17.74 4.02 14.98
C MET A 15 18.98 4.39 14.16
N ASN A 16 19.59 3.42 13.48
CA ASN A 16 20.67 3.70 12.54
C ASN A 16 20.13 4.59 11.40
N PRO A 17 20.86 5.62 10.95
CA PRO A 17 20.52 6.48 9.82
C PRO A 17 19.97 5.77 8.57
N ALA A 18 20.59 4.68 8.12
CA ALA A 18 20.12 3.94 6.94
C ALA A 18 18.70 3.42 7.15
N LEU A 19 18.40 2.90 8.34
CA LEU A 19 17.08 2.41 8.69
C LEU A 19 16.06 3.55 8.71
N ALA A 20 16.42 4.73 9.23
CA ALA A 20 15.55 5.90 9.20
C ALA A 20 15.20 6.34 7.75
N ILE A 21 16.17 6.30 6.84
CA ILE A 21 15.93 6.57 5.41
C ILE A 21 14.96 5.55 4.81
N TYR A 22 15.18 4.25 5.05
CA TYR A 22 14.26 3.20 4.58
C TYR A 22 12.83 3.39 5.08
N TYR A 23 12.65 3.73 6.37
CA TYR A 23 11.32 3.98 6.93
C TYR A 23 10.63 5.18 6.28
N TYR A 24 11.38 6.26 6.00
CA TYR A 24 10.83 7.44 5.34
C TYR A 24 10.44 7.16 3.88
N LEU A 25 11.30 6.47 3.13
CA LEU A 25 11.02 6.07 1.74
C LEU A 25 9.71 5.27 1.67
N ASN A 26 9.58 4.25 2.51
CA ASN A 26 8.42 3.36 2.52
C ASN A 26 7.11 4.10 2.85
N GLN A 27 7.11 4.98 3.86
CA GLN A 27 5.90 5.70 4.27
C GLN A 27 5.38 6.68 3.20
N HIS A 28 6.29 7.44 2.56
CA HIS A 28 5.89 8.47 1.61
C HIS A 28 5.55 7.93 0.22
N SER A 29 6.29 6.92 -0.26
CA SER A 29 5.98 6.27 -1.54
C SER A 29 4.63 5.53 -1.47
N ARG A 30 4.37 4.85 -0.35
CA ARG A 30 3.17 4.02 -0.17
C ARG A 30 1.87 4.81 -0.22
N LYS A 31 1.79 5.97 0.44
CA LYS A 31 0.56 6.78 0.42
C LYS A 31 0.20 7.22 -1.00
N ALA A 32 1.17 7.81 -1.71
CA ALA A 32 0.95 8.27 -3.08
C ALA A 32 0.61 7.12 -4.04
N LEU A 33 1.21 5.95 -3.83
CA LEU A 33 0.89 4.73 -4.57
C LEU A 33 -0.56 4.30 -4.33
N ILE A 34 -0.99 4.16 -3.07
CA ILE A 34 -2.36 3.74 -2.73
C ILE A 34 -3.39 4.68 -3.38
N ASP A 35 -3.22 5.99 -3.22
CA ASP A 35 -4.13 7.00 -3.78
C ASP A 35 -4.22 6.87 -5.33
N SER A 36 -3.08 6.63 -6.00
CA SER A 36 -3.02 6.46 -7.46
C SER A 36 -3.65 5.14 -7.93
N LEU A 37 -3.48 4.06 -7.17
CA LEU A 37 -4.05 2.75 -7.50
C LEU A 37 -5.57 2.76 -7.31
N GLN A 38 -6.06 3.35 -6.21
CA GLN A 38 -7.49 3.52 -5.95
C GLN A 38 -8.18 4.31 -7.07
N GLN A 39 -7.59 5.41 -7.52
CA GLN A 39 -8.11 6.20 -8.65
C GLN A 39 -8.28 5.38 -9.93
N SER A 40 -7.46 4.34 -10.13
CA SER A 40 -7.53 3.46 -11.29
C SER A 40 -8.59 2.35 -11.15
N PHE A 41 -9.12 2.13 -9.95
CA PHE A 41 -10.03 1.03 -9.60
C PHE A 41 -11.50 1.40 -9.48
N ASP A 42 -11.84 2.67 -9.21
CA ASP A 42 -13.16 3.17 -8.81
C ASP A 42 -14.38 2.27 -9.11
N SER A 43 -14.75 1.47 -8.10
CA SER A 43 -16.10 0.97 -7.82
C SER A 43 -16.31 0.84 -6.31
N ALA A 44 -17.43 1.36 -5.79
CA ALA A 44 -17.84 1.33 -4.38
C ALA A 44 -18.61 0.04 -4.02
N GLN A 45 -18.66 -0.52 -2.80
CA GLN A 45 -17.89 -0.45 -1.55
C GLN A 45 -18.42 -1.63 -0.70
N LEU A 46 -17.57 -2.47 -0.10
CA LEU A 46 -17.98 -3.30 1.06
C LEU A 46 -18.15 -2.32 2.22
N GLN A 47 -19.35 -2.19 2.77
CA GLN A 47 -19.64 -1.16 3.77
C GLN A 47 -20.04 -1.83 5.07
N ALA A 48 -19.23 -1.64 6.11
CA ALA A 48 -19.52 -2.20 7.42
C ALA A 48 -20.71 -1.49 8.08
N SER A 49 -21.72 -2.25 8.53
CA SER A 49 -22.99 -1.67 8.99
C SER A 49 -23.44 -2.08 10.41
N PRO A 50 -22.77 -1.65 11.49
CA PRO A 50 -23.24 -1.92 12.84
C PRO A 50 -24.46 -1.06 13.26
N ILE A 51 -25.27 -1.60 14.19
CA ILE A 51 -26.25 -0.81 14.94
C ILE A 51 -25.55 -0.02 16.04
N ILE A 52 -25.74 1.29 16.05
CA ILE A 52 -25.30 2.22 17.10
C ILE A 52 -26.51 2.70 17.91
N LEU A 53 -26.37 2.73 19.23
CA LEU A 53 -27.36 3.26 20.17
C LEU A 53 -26.96 4.67 20.62
N ASP A 54 -27.89 5.62 20.51
CA ASP A 54 -27.76 6.98 21.02
C ASP A 54 -27.94 6.97 22.53
N LEU A 55 -26.83 7.06 23.28
CA LEU A 55 -26.84 6.87 24.73
C LEU A 55 -27.00 8.18 25.50
N ASP A 56 -26.70 9.32 24.89
CA ASP A 56 -26.78 10.64 25.53
C ASP A 56 -27.98 11.48 25.07
N GLY A 57 -28.73 10.99 24.07
CA GLY A 57 -29.97 11.56 23.57
C GLY A 57 -29.76 12.78 22.67
N ASN A 58 -28.54 12.99 22.15
CA ASN A 58 -28.21 14.12 21.28
C ASN A 58 -28.20 13.75 19.78
N GLY A 59 -28.47 12.46 19.47
CA GLY A 59 -28.32 11.88 18.15
C GLY A 59 -27.02 11.06 18.02
N ILE A 60 -26.93 10.24 16.98
CA ILE A 60 -25.74 9.40 16.75
C ILE A 60 -24.58 10.27 16.25
N ASN A 61 -23.47 10.21 16.98
CA ASN A 61 -22.20 10.83 16.61
C ASN A 61 -21.24 9.79 16.03
N THR A 62 -20.47 10.20 15.02
CA THR A 62 -19.43 9.38 14.42
C THR A 62 -18.13 10.19 14.29
N VAL A 63 -17.03 9.50 14.05
CA VAL A 63 -15.74 10.10 13.69
C VAL A 63 -15.28 9.57 12.33
N GLY A 64 -14.41 10.32 11.66
CA GLY A 64 -13.80 9.92 10.37
C GLY A 64 -12.41 9.31 10.53
N PHE A 65 -11.74 9.07 9.40
CA PHE A 65 -10.41 8.46 9.34
C PHE A 65 -9.32 9.19 10.14
N ASP A 66 -9.49 10.48 10.45
CA ASP A 66 -8.54 11.26 11.28
C ASP A 66 -8.44 10.72 12.72
N ALA A 67 -9.43 9.95 13.18
CA ALA A 67 -9.36 9.22 14.45
C ALA A 67 -8.36 8.05 14.42
N GLY A 68 -8.01 7.55 13.23
CA GLY A 68 -7.04 6.46 13.07
C GLY A 68 -7.53 5.08 13.49
N VAL A 69 -8.83 4.90 13.70
CA VAL A 69 -9.44 3.63 14.12
C VAL A 69 -9.26 2.57 13.03
N GLN A 70 -8.80 1.39 13.42
CA GLN A 70 -8.69 0.22 12.54
C GLN A 70 -9.44 -0.96 13.15
N PHE A 71 -10.39 -1.51 12.40
CA PHE A 71 -11.22 -2.64 12.86
C PHE A 71 -11.48 -3.61 11.72
N ASP A 72 -11.54 -4.91 12.02
CA ASP A 72 -11.76 -5.98 11.03
C ASP A 72 -13.26 -6.23 10.84
N HIS A 73 -13.86 -5.49 9.92
CA HIS A 73 -15.32 -5.46 9.76
C HIS A 73 -15.91 -6.71 9.14
N ASP A 74 -15.14 -7.47 8.36
CA ASP A 74 -15.56 -8.70 7.69
C ASP A 74 -14.98 -9.97 8.35
N GLY A 75 -14.06 -9.81 9.31
CA GLY A 75 -13.44 -10.92 10.03
C GLY A 75 -12.46 -11.69 9.17
N ASN A 76 -11.79 -11.01 8.24
CA ASN A 76 -10.85 -11.63 7.30
C ASN A 76 -9.41 -11.66 7.83
N GLY A 77 -9.17 -11.11 9.04
CA GLY A 77 -7.86 -11.00 9.68
C GLY A 77 -7.13 -9.69 9.42
N PHE A 78 -7.70 -8.78 8.64
CA PHE A 78 -7.13 -7.47 8.31
C PHE A 78 -8.05 -6.34 8.77
N ALA A 79 -7.66 -5.67 9.85
CA ALA A 79 -8.37 -4.51 10.33
C ALA A 79 -8.25 -3.33 9.36
N GLN A 80 -9.37 -2.85 8.82
CA GLN A 80 -9.43 -1.74 7.88
C GLN A 80 -9.48 -0.38 8.60
N LEU A 81 -8.81 0.64 8.04
CA LEU A 81 -9.00 2.02 8.48
C LEU A 81 -10.46 2.43 8.24
N THR A 82 -11.12 2.93 9.27
CA THR A 82 -12.57 3.13 9.23
C THR A 82 -12.99 4.42 9.95
N GLY A 83 -14.13 4.98 9.54
CA GLY A 83 -14.91 5.84 10.44
C GLY A 83 -15.43 5.03 11.63
N TRP A 84 -15.85 5.68 12.69
CA TRP A 84 -16.19 4.97 13.93
C TRP A 84 -17.31 5.63 14.71
N VAL A 85 -17.84 4.90 15.69
CA VAL A 85 -18.80 5.45 16.66
C VAL A 85 -18.12 6.54 17.51
N GLY A 86 -18.84 7.62 17.82
CA GLY A 86 -18.35 8.62 18.78
C GLY A 86 -18.40 8.10 20.21
N ALA A 87 -17.44 8.51 21.06
CA ALA A 87 -17.26 7.97 22.42
C ALA A 87 -18.44 8.12 23.40
N ASN A 88 -19.46 8.90 23.06
CA ASN A 88 -20.66 9.06 23.89
C ASN A 88 -21.78 8.07 23.53
N ASP A 89 -21.72 7.47 22.34
CA ASP A 89 -22.66 6.46 21.88
C ASP A 89 -22.06 5.05 22.04
N GLY A 90 -22.76 4.02 21.58
CA GLY A 90 -22.23 2.66 21.68
C GLY A 90 -22.73 1.72 20.61
N LEU A 91 -21.86 0.78 20.23
CA LEU A 91 -22.15 -0.27 19.24
C LEU A 91 -22.92 -1.40 19.92
N LEU A 92 -24.00 -1.87 19.31
CA LEU A 92 -24.68 -3.10 19.74
C LEU A 92 -23.86 -4.30 19.26
N VAL A 93 -23.42 -5.13 20.22
CA VAL A 93 -22.48 -6.22 19.96
C VAL A 93 -22.90 -7.51 20.65
N TRP A 94 -22.36 -8.62 20.15
CA TRP A 94 -22.49 -9.94 20.71
C TRP A 94 -21.16 -10.69 20.54
N ASP A 95 -20.46 -10.94 21.65
CA ASP A 95 -19.26 -11.79 21.69
C ASP A 95 -19.66 -13.25 21.37
N ARG A 96 -19.54 -13.61 20.09
CA ARG A 96 -20.04 -14.90 19.56
C ARG A 96 -19.09 -16.04 19.88
N ASN A 97 -17.81 -15.74 19.99
CA ASN A 97 -16.76 -16.72 20.21
C ASN A 97 -16.46 -16.94 21.71
N GLY A 98 -16.98 -16.08 22.59
CA GLY A 98 -16.87 -16.14 24.03
C GLY A 98 -15.48 -15.78 24.56
N ASN A 99 -14.69 -15.01 23.81
CA ASN A 99 -13.32 -14.64 24.19
C ASN A 99 -13.24 -13.41 25.11
N GLY A 100 -14.37 -12.73 25.34
CA GLY A 100 -14.50 -11.59 26.24
C GLY A 100 -14.18 -10.24 25.62
N VAL A 101 -13.86 -10.19 24.32
CA VAL A 101 -13.59 -8.96 23.55
C VAL A 101 -14.44 -8.95 22.28
N ILE A 102 -14.57 -7.78 21.66
CA ILE A 102 -15.12 -7.65 20.31
C ILE A 102 -13.95 -7.33 19.39
N ASP A 103 -13.59 -8.28 18.54
CA ASP A 103 -12.38 -8.19 17.71
C ASP A 103 -12.66 -8.22 16.20
N SER A 104 -13.90 -8.47 15.80
CA SER A 104 -14.32 -8.42 14.40
C SER A 104 -15.79 -8.05 14.23
N GLY A 105 -16.16 -7.62 13.02
CA GLY A 105 -17.54 -7.28 12.67
C GLY A 105 -18.47 -8.50 12.65
N GLN A 106 -17.92 -9.71 12.72
CA GLN A 106 -18.72 -10.94 12.92
C GLN A 106 -19.44 -10.95 14.28
N GLU A 107 -18.95 -10.15 15.23
CA GLU A 107 -19.50 -9.97 16.58
C GLU A 107 -20.38 -8.71 16.68
N MET A 108 -20.65 -8.06 15.55
CA MET A 108 -21.56 -6.94 15.42
C MET A 108 -22.80 -7.36 14.62
N PHE A 109 -23.87 -6.57 14.74
CA PHE A 109 -25.07 -6.73 13.92
C PHE A 109 -24.98 -5.84 12.70
N GLY A 110 -24.79 -6.43 11.52
CA GLY A 110 -24.67 -5.72 10.26
C GLY A 110 -24.82 -6.61 9.04
N ASP A 111 -24.55 -6.06 7.86
CA ASP A 111 -24.58 -6.74 6.57
C ASP A 111 -23.53 -7.85 6.42
N ASN A 112 -22.47 -7.83 7.23
CA ASN A 112 -21.53 -8.96 7.34
C ASN A 112 -22.03 -10.09 8.25
N THR A 113 -23.17 -9.94 8.92
CA THR A 113 -23.75 -11.03 9.72
C THR A 113 -24.31 -12.13 8.80
N VAL A 114 -23.81 -13.35 8.96
CA VAL A 114 -24.37 -14.54 8.30
C VAL A 114 -25.62 -15.00 9.05
N LEU A 115 -26.73 -15.06 8.33
CA LEU A 115 -28.05 -15.50 8.79
C LEU A 115 -28.15 -17.04 8.85
N VAL A 116 -29.17 -17.58 9.54
CA VAL A 116 -29.41 -19.03 9.66
C VAL A 116 -29.56 -19.73 8.29
N ASN A 117 -30.02 -19.00 7.27
CA ASN A 117 -30.16 -19.50 5.91
C ASN A 117 -28.84 -19.54 5.12
N GLY A 118 -27.72 -19.10 5.71
CA GLY A 118 -26.39 -19.03 5.10
C GLY A 118 -26.16 -17.82 4.19
N LEU A 119 -27.12 -16.89 4.10
CA LEU A 119 -26.97 -15.61 3.39
C LEU A 119 -26.53 -14.52 4.37
N SER A 120 -25.86 -13.50 3.86
CA SER A 120 -25.57 -12.30 4.63
C SER A 120 -26.84 -11.46 4.86
N ALA A 121 -26.91 -10.79 6.00
CA ALA A 121 -27.99 -9.87 6.31
C ALA A 121 -27.97 -8.68 5.34
N VAL A 122 -29.13 -8.06 5.11
CA VAL A 122 -29.22 -6.84 4.27
C VAL A 122 -28.92 -5.56 5.05
N ASN A 123 -28.92 -5.65 6.39
CA ASN A 123 -28.56 -4.62 7.38
C ASN A 123 -28.58 -5.26 8.78
N GLY A 124 -28.08 -4.55 9.79
CA GLY A 124 -28.01 -4.96 11.18
C GLY A 124 -29.36 -5.21 11.84
N PHE A 125 -30.42 -4.46 11.53
CA PHE A 125 -31.75 -4.74 12.09
C PHE A 125 -32.32 -6.07 11.57
N ALA A 126 -32.06 -6.40 10.30
CA ALA A 126 -32.42 -7.69 9.73
C ALA A 126 -31.62 -8.84 10.36
N ALA A 127 -30.35 -8.60 10.70
CA ALA A 127 -29.53 -9.55 11.46
C ALA A 127 -30.09 -9.76 12.89
N LEU A 128 -30.44 -8.68 13.58
CA LEU A 128 -30.99 -8.73 14.93
C LEU A 128 -32.36 -9.43 14.98
N ALA A 129 -33.17 -9.26 13.94
CA ALA A 129 -34.52 -9.84 13.85
C ALA A 129 -34.55 -11.37 13.85
N GLU A 130 -33.45 -12.06 13.53
CA GLU A 130 -33.38 -13.53 13.63
C GLU A 130 -33.46 -14.03 15.08
N HIS A 131 -33.21 -13.14 16.04
CA HIS A 131 -33.15 -13.47 17.46
C HIS A 131 -34.42 -13.11 18.23
N ASP A 132 -35.45 -12.58 17.55
CA ASP A 132 -36.80 -12.39 18.10
C ASP A 132 -37.49 -13.76 18.18
N SER A 133 -37.34 -14.39 19.33
CA SER A 133 -37.76 -15.75 19.60
C SER A 133 -39.25 -15.86 19.89
N ASN A 134 -39.88 -14.77 20.33
CA ASN A 134 -41.28 -14.72 20.70
C ASN A 134 -42.18 -14.12 19.59
N GLY A 135 -41.57 -13.46 18.60
CA GLY A 135 -42.19 -12.87 17.41
C GLY A 135 -42.97 -11.58 17.67
N ASP A 136 -42.63 -10.82 18.71
CA ASP A 136 -43.34 -9.59 19.08
C ASP A 136 -42.79 -8.32 18.40
N GLY A 137 -41.71 -8.45 17.63
CA GLY A 137 -41.11 -7.36 16.86
C GLY A 137 -40.15 -6.47 17.66
N VAL A 138 -39.80 -6.87 18.89
CA VAL A 138 -38.71 -6.27 19.66
C VAL A 138 -37.71 -7.35 20.08
N ILE A 139 -36.49 -6.93 20.42
CA ILE A 139 -35.57 -7.75 21.20
C ILE A 139 -35.64 -7.25 22.63
N ASP A 140 -36.03 -8.12 23.57
CA ASP A 140 -36.14 -7.80 24.99
C ASP A 140 -35.78 -9.01 25.89
N ALA A 141 -35.96 -8.87 27.21
CA ALA A 141 -35.63 -9.93 28.18
C ALA A 141 -36.40 -11.26 27.99
N ASN A 142 -37.41 -11.31 27.12
CA ASN A 142 -38.10 -12.54 26.74
C ASN A 142 -37.38 -13.30 25.62
N ASP A 143 -36.34 -12.70 25.01
CA ASP A 143 -35.53 -13.32 23.96
C ASP A 143 -34.26 -13.96 24.48
N ALA A 144 -33.94 -15.12 23.90
CA ALA A 144 -32.78 -15.90 24.32
C ALA A 144 -31.44 -15.17 24.11
N ILE A 145 -31.36 -14.22 23.17
CA ILE A 145 -30.14 -13.46 22.91
C ILE A 145 -29.91 -12.33 23.92
N TRP A 146 -30.95 -11.84 24.59
CA TRP A 146 -30.87 -10.65 25.45
C TRP A 146 -29.71 -10.65 26.46
N PRO A 147 -29.47 -11.72 27.24
CA PRO A 147 -28.36 -11.73 28.21
C PRO A 147 -26.97 -11.75 27.57
N GLU A 148 -26.86 -12.08 26.27
CA GLU A 148 -25.60 -12.13 25.54
C GLU A 148 -25.26 -10.78 24.88
N LEU A 149 -26.27 -9.92 24.68
CA LEU A 149 -26.09 -8.61 24.07
C LEU A 149 -25.37 -7.65 25.02
N LYS A 150 -24.45 -6.90 24.45
CA LYS A 150 -23.76 -5.79 25.13
C LYS A 150 -23.75 -4.56 24.24
N VAL A 151 -23.43 -3.44 24.86
CA VAL A 151 -23.10 -2.19 24.19
C VAL A 151 -21.62 -1.94 24.39
N TRP A 152 -20.88 -1.86 23.30
CA TRP A 152 -19.48 -1.48 23.31
C TRP A 152 -19.35 0.04 23.19
N ARG A 153 -18.83 0.65 24.26
CA ARG A 153 -18.52 2.08 24.34
C ARG A 153 -17.01 2.26 24.26
N ASP A 154 -16.50 2.33 23.03
CA ASP A 154 -15.09 2.61 22.75
C ASP A 154 -14.75 4.05 23.16
N GLN A 155 -14.20 4.23 24.36
CA GLN A 155 -13.86 5.54 24.92
C GLN A 155 -12.49 6.01 24.44
N SER A 156 -11.58 5.08 24.20
CA SER A 156 -10.23 5.34 23.70
C SER A 156 -10.23 5.74 22.21
N GLN A 157 -11.25 5.30 21.47
CA GLN A 157 -11.40 5.45 20.02
C GLN A 157 -10.25 4.79 19.26
N ASP A 158 -9.81 3.62 19.72
CA ASP A 158 -8.74 2.86 19.07
C ASP A 158 -9.24 1.58 18.36
N GLY A 159 -10.53 1.28 18.46
CA GLY A 159 -11.15 0.11 17.86
C GLY A 159 -10.78 -1.20 18.57
N LEU A 160 -10.27 -1.14 19.80
CA LEU A 160 -9.98 -2.31 20.63
C LEU A 160 -10.91 -2.31 21.84
N THR A 161 -11.37 -3.50 22.23
CA THR A 161 -12.17 -3.62 23.45
C THR A 161 -11.29 -3.49 24.68
N ASP A 162 -11.46 -2.40 25.44
CA ASP A 162 -10.79 -2.20 26.73
C ASP A 162 -11.62 -2.68 27.93
N GLU A 163 -10.94 -2.84 29.08
CA GLU A 163 -11.60 -3.21 30.34
C GLU A 163 -12.64 -2.15 30.75
N GLY A 164 -13.91 -2.58 30.82
CA GLY A 164 -15.03 -1.73 31.24
C GLY A 164 -15.79 -1.05 30.10
N GLU A 165 -15.40 -1.27 28.84
CA GLU A 165 -16.10 -0.69 27.69
C GLU A 165 -17.31 -1.50 27.23
N LEU A 166 -17.37 -2.78 27.57
CA LEU A 166 -18.53 -3.65 27.31
C LEU A 166 -19.50 -3.58 28.49
N VAL A 167 -20.69 -3.04 28.24
CA VAL A 167 -21.75 -2.88 29.25
C VAL A 167 -23.01 -3.61 28.79
N THR A 168 -23.66 -4.34 29.69
CA THR A 168 -24.92 -5.03 29.34
C THR A 168 -26.07 -4.03 29.16
N LEU A 169 -27.11 -4.42 28.40
CA LEU A 169 -28.28 -3.58 28.17
C LEU A 169 -29.01 -3.26 29.50
N ASP A 170 -29.11 -4.25 30.38
CA ASP A 170 -29.72 -4.10 31.70
C ASP A 170 -28.96 -3.09 32.59
N GLU A 171 -27.62 -3.10 32.55
CA GLU A 171 -26.78 -2.13 33.29
C GLU A 171 -26.92 -0.71 32.76
N LEU A 172 -27.14 -0.54 31.46
CA LEU A 172 -27.47 0.75 30.86
C LEU A 172 -28.92 1.18 31.15
N GLY A 173 -29.80 0.24 31.53
CA GLY A 173 -31.21 0.49 31.73
C GLY A 173 -32.00 0.52 30.41
N ILE A 174 -31.52 -0.17 29.37
CA ILE A 174 -32.25 -0.40 28.12
C ILE A 174 -33.17 -1.62 28.35
N MET A 175 -34.43 -1.51 27.94
CA MET A 175 -35.45 -2.56 28.16
C MET A 175 -35.83 -3.32 26.90
N SER A 176 -35.80 -2.66 25.74
CA SER A 176 -36.05 -3.32 24.47
C SER A 176 -35.49 -2.53 23.31
N ILE A 177 -35.15 -3.23 22.21
CA ILE A 177 -34.77 -2.64 20.94
C ILE A 177 -35.83 -3.00 19.90
N SER A 178 -36.36 -2.01 19.20
CA SER A 178 -37.35 -2.22 18.13
C SER A 178 -36.69 -2.75 16.87
N LEU A 179 -37.28 -3.79 16.27
CA LEU A 179 -36.87 -4.30 14.96
C LEU A 179 -37.45 -3.49 13.80
N SER A 180 -38.36 -2.56 14.08
CA SER A 180 -38.91 -1.64 13.08
C SER A 180 -37.98 -0.45 12.88
N TYR A 181 -37.69 -0.13 11.63
CA TYR A 181 -36.84 0.99 11.23
C TYR A 181 -37.38 1.75 10.03
N THR A 182 -36.83 2.93 9.80
CA THR A 182 -37.05 3.74 8.60
C THR A 182 -35.75 3.89 7.81
N ASN A 183 -35.84 3.86 6.49
CA ASN A 183 -34.67 4.09 5.64
C ASN A 183 -34.34 5.57 5.56
N SER A 184 -33.05 5.87 5.57
CA SER A 184 -32.47 7.20 5.47
C SER A 184 -31.41 7.24 4.37
N THR A 185 -31.22 8.42 3.80
CA THR A 185 -30.14 8.71 2.83
C THR A 185 -29.12 9.70 3.40
N TYR A 186 -29.16 9.93 4.72
CA TYR A 186 -28.24 10.82 5.40
C TYR A 186 -26.83 10.22 5.44
N VAL A 187 -25.85 11.04 5.08
CA VAL A 187 -24.43 10.78 5.21
C VAL A 187 -23.86 11.96 5.95
N ASP A 188 -23.11 11.71 7.02
CA ASP A 188 -22.50 12.77 7.82
C ASP A 188 -21.24 13.36 7.15
N GLU A 189 -20.61 14.32 7.82
CA GLU A 189 -19.43 15.01 7.29
C GLU A 189 -18.18 14.12 7.18
N HIS A 190 -18.19 12.94 7.81
CA HIS A 190 -17.12 11.96 7.77
C HIS A 190 -17.33 10.88 6.70
N GLY A 191 -18.46 10.91 5.99
CA GLY A 191 -18.80 9.92 4.98
C GLY A 191 -19.47 8.66 5.53
N ASN A 192 -19.80 8.63 6.83
CA ASN A 192 -20.53 7.52 7.43
C ASN A 192 -22.03 7.67 7.10
N ALA A 193 -22.66 6.63 6.59
CA ALA A 193 -24.04 6.68 6.10
C ALA A 193 -25.02 6.08 7.10
N HIS A 194 -25.97 6.88 7.58
CA HIS A 194 -26.96 6.49 8.58
C HIS A 194 -28.18 5.94 7.86
N LYS A 195 -28.21 4.64 7.56
CA LYS A 195 -29.12 4.08 6.55
C LYS A 195 -30.44 3.55 7.11
N GLN A 196 -30.45 2.93 8.28
CA GLN A 196 -31.69 2.52 8.94
C GLN A 196 -31.79 3.15 10.32
N VAL A 197 -32.85 3.91 10.56
CA VAL A 197 -33.11 4.58 11.85
C VAL A 197 -34.28 3.89 12.53
N GLY A 198 -33.98 3.16 13.60
CA GLY A 198 -34.91 2.50 14.52
C GLY A 198 -34.94 3.17 15.88
N SER A 199 -35.29 2.41 16.92
CA SER A 199 -35.44 2.95 18.29
C SER A 199 -35.26 1.87 19.34
N PHE A 200 -35.01 2.29 20.57
CA PHE A 200 -35.01 1.44 21.75
C PHE A 200 -35.74 2.14 22.91
N ILE A 201 -36.09 1.39 23.95
CA ILE A 201 -36.83 1.90 25.11
C ILE A 201 -35.95 1.83 26.36
N TRP A 202 -35.86 2.95 27.08
CA TRP A 202 -35.22 3.02 28.39
C TRP A 202 -36.16 2.51 29.50
N ALA A 203 -35.60 2.14 30.65
CA ALA A 203 -36.35 1.68 31.83
C ALA A 203 -37.33 2.73 32.39
N ASP A 204 -37.12 4.01 32.11
CA ASP A 204 -38.06 5.08 32.47
C ASP A 204 -39.21 5.26 31.46
N GLY A 205 -39.21 4.48 30.37
CA GLY A 205 -40.18 4.50 29.29
C GLY A 205 -39.91 5.54 28.20
N SER A 206 -38.80 6.30 28.30
CA SER A 206 -38.38 7.18 27.22
C SER A 206 -37.83 6.39 26.02
N VAL A 207 -37.90 7.01 24.84
CA VAL A 207 -37.49 6.39 23.57
C VAL A 207 -36.11 6.94 23.20
N GLY A 208 -35.15 6.04 23.01
CA GLY A 208 -33.83 6.34 22.44
C GLY A 208 -33.77 5.98 20.95
N THR A 209 -32.72 6.45 20.28
CA THR A 209 -32.49 6.20 18.84
C THR A 209 -31.51 5.05 18.66
N ALA A 210 -31.84 4.12 17.77
CA ALA A 210 -30.90 3.08 17.32
C ALA A 210 -30.72 3.24 15.82
N THR A 211 -29.49 3.30 15.32
CA THR A 211 -29.23 3.55 13.90
C THR A 211 -28.22 2.54 13.37
N ASP A 212 -28.56 1.93 12.25
CA ASP A 212 -27.65 1.17 11.41
C ASP A 212 -26.78 2.16 10.61
N VAL A 213 -25.50 2.24 10.99
CA VAL A 213 -24.55 3.19 10.42
C VAL A 213 -23.54 2.42 9.58
N TRP A 214 -23.47 2.77 8.31
CA TRP A 214 -22.56 2.20 7.34
C TRP A 214 -21.29 3.05 7.35
N PHE A 215 -20.26 2.58 8.02
CA PHE A 215 -19.01 3.34 8.15
C PHE A 215 -18.31 3.52 6.81
N ALA A 216 -17.64 4.66 6.65
CA ALA A 216 -16.62 4.79 5.64
C ALA A 216 -15.47 3.83 5.99
N VAL A 217 -14.98 3.08 5.00
CA VAL A 217 -13.89 2.13 5.14
C VAL A 217 -12.89 2.37 4.02
N ASP A 218 -11.60 2.29 4.35
CA ASP A 218 -10.51 2.23 3.38
C ASP A 218 -9.83 0.85 3.44
N ASN A 219 -10.22 -0.01 2.50
CA ASN A 219 -9.75 -1.39 2.39
C ASN A 219 -8.30 -1.51 1.91
N ALA A 220 -7.71 -0.45 1.36
CA ALA A 220 -6.29 -0.45 1.01
C ALA A 220 -5.41 -0.15 2.22
N ARG A 221 -5.95 0.51 3.26
CA ARG A 221 -5.23 0.87 4.48
C ARG A 221 -5.60 -0.04 5.65
N THR A 222 -4.96 -1.21 5.68
CA THR A 222 -5.24 -2.28 6.63
C THR A 222 -4.07 -2.56 7.59
N ARG A 223 -4.37 -3.30 8.65
CA ARG A 223 -3.42 -3.92 9.57
C ARG A 223 -3.78 -5.38 9.79
N ALA A 224 -2.88 -6.30 9.44
CA ALA A 224 -3.04 -7.71 9.78
C ALA A 224 -3.11 -7.88 11.32
N LEU A 225 -4.01 -8.73 11.81
CA LEU A 225 -4.22 -8.95 13.23
C LEU A 225 -3.46 -10.16 13.77
N ASP A 226 -3.18 -11.14 12.92
CA ASP A 226 -2.43 -12.34 13.26
C ASP A 226 -0.96 -12.19 12.81
N TYR A 227 -0.05 -12.05 13.75
CA TYR A 227 1.39 -12.09 13.46
C TYR A 227 1.97 -13.42 13.91
N ILE A 228 2.70 -14.08 13.01
CA ILE A 228 3.48 -15.26 13.35
C ILE A 228 4.96 -14.91 13.51
N LYS A 229 5.67 -15.75 14.27
CA LYS A 229 7.10 -15.59 14.47
C LYS A 229 7.84 -15.74 13.14
N VAL A 230 8.54 -14.69 12.74
CA VAL A 230 9.50 -14.71 11.63
C VAL A 230 10.80 -15.37 12.13
N SER A 231 11.34 -16.32 11.37
CA SER A 231 12.61 -16.97 11.67
C SER A 231 13.80 -16.08 11.28
N ASP A 232 14.95 -16.29 11.93
CA ASP A 232 16.14 -15.45 11.71
C ASP A 232 16.63 -15.44 10.26
N ASP A 233 16.41 -16.52 9.52
CA ASP A 233 16.77 -16.63 8.12
C ASP A 233 15.82 -15.88 7.18
N ILE A 234 14.53 -15.78 7.51
CA ILE A 234 13.58 -14.89 6.81
C ILE A 234 13.87 -13.44 7.18
N ALA A 235 14.13 -13.16 8.46
CA ALA A 235 14.44 -11.81 8.94
C ALA A 235 15.71 -11.21 8.32
N ALA A 236 16.60 -12.05 7.78
CA ALA A 236 17.81 -11.61 7.06
C ALA A 236 17.55 -11.25 5.58
N LEU A 237 16.37 -11.56 5.04
CA LEU A 237 15.97 -11.22 3.67
C LEU A 237 15.32 -9.82 3.63
N PRO A 238 15.23 -9.19 2.45
CA PRO A 238 14.47 -7.96 2.27
C PRO A 238 13.04 -8.07 2.80
N GLU A 239 12.54 -6.98 3.40
CA GLU A 239 11.18 -6.87 3.89
C GLU A 239 10.40 -5.84 3.08
N LEU A 240 9.27 -6.25 2.50
CA LEU A 240 8.36 -5.34 1.84
C LEU A 240 7.08 -5.23 2.66
N GLN A 241 6.70 -3.99 2.96
CA GLN A 241 5.40 -3.72 3.59
C GLN A 241 4.31 -3.84 2.54
N ALA A 242 3.30 -4.63 2.84
CA ALA A 242 2.11 -4.74 2.00
C ALA A 242 0.97 -3.86 2.55
N PHE A 243 -0.13 -3.84 1.81
CA PHE A 243 -1.34 -3.12 2.13
C PHE A 243 -2.55 -3.89 1.55
N GLY A 244 -3.76 -3.49 1.90
CA GLY A 244 -4.96 -4.29 1.64
C GLY A 244 -4.93 -5.64 2.34
N TYR A 245 -5.38 -6.69 1.67
CA TYR A 245 -5.48 -8.04 2.24
C TYR A 245 -4.24 -8.89 1.95
N VAL A 246 -3.07 -8.26 1.95
CA VAL A 246 -1.79 -8.91 1.71
C VAL A 246 -0.89 -8.74 2.93
N TYR A 247 -0.38 -9.86 3.45
CA TYR A 247 0.62 -9.85 4.52
C TYR A 247 1.94 -9.23 4.02
N SER A 248 2.73 -8.65 4.92
CA SER A 248 4.09 -8.22 4.58
C SER A 248 4.94 -9.39 4.08
N LEU A 249 6.02 -9.12 3.34
CA LEU A 249 6.75 -10.17 2.64
C LEU A 249 7.34 -11.21 3.60
N HIS A 250 7.86 -10.80 4.75
CA HIS A 250 8.32 -11.70 5.81
C HIS A 250 7.19 -12.53 6.40
N GLN A 251 6.04 -11.92 6.66
CA GLN A 251 4.87 -12.61 7.19
C GLN A 251 4.29 -13.62 6.18
N ALA A 252 4.36 -13.31 4.88
CA ALA A 252 3.98 -14.22 3.81
C ALA A 252 4.99 -15.37 3.64
N MET A 253 6.30 -15.08 3.62
CA MET A 253 7.35 -16.11 3.58
C MET A 253 7.30 -17.05 4.78
N ALA A 254 6.95 -16.55 5.97
CA ALA A 254 6.81 -17.36 7.16
C ALA A 254 5.58 -18.28 7.12
N ARG A 255 4.55 -17.92 6.34
CA ARG A 255 3.32 -18.71 6.10
C ARG A 255 3.43 -19.64 4.89
N ASP A 256 4.33 -19.37 3.97
CA ASP A 256 4.56 -20.21 2.79
C ASP A 256 5.26 -21.52 3.15
N GLU A 257 4.45 -22.57 3.37
CA GLU A 257 4.95 -23.92 3.65
C GLU A 257 5.78 -24.52 2.50
N SER A 258 5.59 -24.03 1.26
CA SER A 258 6.31 -24.54 0.09
C SER A 258 7.73 -23.98 -0.02
N GLY A 259 7.97 -22.80 0.56
CA GLY A 259 9.23 -22.05 0.49
C GLY A 259 9.52 -21.43 -0.89
N GLN A 260 8.54 -21.42 -1.81
CA GLN A 260 8.68 -20.86 -3.15
C GLN A 260 8.85 -19.35 -3.12
N LEU A 261 8.08 -18.64 -2.30
CA LEU A 261 8.17 -17.19 -2.19
C LEU A 261 9.57 -16.77 -1.73
N ARG A 262 10.08 -17.45 -0.70
CA ARG A 262 11.45 -17.26 -0.23
C ARG A 262 12.47 -17.52 -1.32
N ALA A 263 12.33 -18.62 -2.06
CA ALA A 263 13.27 -18.97 -3.13
C ALA A 263 13.31 -17.91 -4.23
N LEU A 264 12.16 -17.32 -4.59
CA LEU A 264 12.07 -16.23 -5.56
C LEU A 264 12.74 -14.95 -5.06
N VAL A 265 12.57 -14.60 -3.78
CA VAL A 265 13.26 -13.45 -3.17
C VAL A 265 14.78 -13.66 -3.16
N GLU A 266 15.24 -14.86 -2.76
CA GLU A 266 16.66 -15.20 -2.80
C GLU A 266 17.23 -15.24 -4.24
N GLN A 267 16.41 -15.62 -5.23
CA GLN A 267 16.78 -15.57 -6.64
C GLN A 267 16.93 -14.13 -7.11
N PHE A 268 15.97 -13.26 -6.77
CA PHE A 268 16.04 -11.83 -7.07
C PHE A 268 17.34 -11.22 -6.54
N MET A 269 17.68 -11.46 -5.27
CA MET A 269 18.91 -10.93 -4.66
C MET A 269 20.22 -11.38 -5.32
N LYS A 270 20.20 -12.51 -6.04
CA LYS A 270 21.37 -13.07 -6.73
C LYS A 270 21.39 -12.71 -8.22
N GLU A 271 20.31 -12.16 -8.74
CA GLU A 271 20.14 -11.89 -10.16
C GLU A 271 20.99 -10.68 -10.56
N THR A 272 21.87 -10.88 -11.55
CA THR A 272 22.74 -9.82 -12.06
C THR A 272 22.24 -9.24 -13.38
N ASP A 273 21.34 -9.95 -14.07
CA ASP A 273 20.68 -9.45 -15.28
C ASP A 273 19.54 -8.50 -14.90
N ARG A 274 19.76 -7.20 -15.12
CA ARG A 274 18.78 -6.14 -14.88
C ARG A 274 17.45 -6.37 -15.60
N SER A 275 17.50 -6.94 -16.80
CA SER A 275 16.29 -7.21 -17.58
C SER A 275 15.42 -8.32 -16.97
N ALA A 276 16.02 -9.20 -16.16
CA ALA A 276 15.33 -10.29 -15.50
C ALA A 276 14.63 -9.87 -14.20
N HIS A 277 15.07 -8.77 -13.54
CA HIS A 277 14.50 -8.32 -12.26
C HIS A 277 13.00 -8.04 -12.34
N GLY A 278 12.52 -7.39 -13.39
CA GLY A 278 11.09 -7.14 -13.58
C GLY A 278 10.26 -8.44 -13.70
N THR A 279 10.80 -9.45 -14.38
CA THR A 279 10.15 -10.77 -14.50
C THR A 279 10.10 -11.47 -13.14
N LEU A 280 11.20 -11.44 -12.39
CA LEU A 280 11.27 -12.01 -11.04
C LEU A 280 10.32 -11.28 -10.08
N MET A 281 10.24 -9.96 -10.14
CA MET A 281 9.30 -9.20 -9.31
C MET A 281 7.85 -9.58 -9.60
N THR A 282 7.48 -9.78 -10.87
CA THR A 282 6.14 -10.28 -11.23
C THR A 282 5.88 -11.66 -10.63
N ALA A 283 6.86 -12.56 -10.70
CA ALA A 283 6.74 -13.89 -10.12
C ALA A 283 6.61 -13.83 -8.58
N ILE A 284 7.38 -12.98 -7.92
CA ILE A 284 7.27 -12.71 -6.48
C ILE A 284 5.86 -12.23 -6.14
N LEU A 285 5.31 -11.25 -6.86
CA LEU A 285 3.95 -10.76 -6.60
C LEU A 285 2.89 -11.85 -6.74
N TYR A 286 2.99 -12.68 -7.78
CA TYR A 286 2.01 -13.76 -8.00
C TYR A 286 2.08 -14.82 -6.90
N GLU A 287 3.27 -15.21 -6.48
CA GLU A 287 3.45 -16.18 -5.40
C GLU A 287 3.06 -15.57 -4.04
N TRP A 288 3.42 -14.30 -3.82
CA TRP A 288 3.12 -13.57 -2.58
C TRP A 288 1.62 -13.44 -2.33
N VAL A 289 0.84 -13.14 -3.38
CA VAL A 289 -0.63 -13.08 -3.28
C VAL A 289 -1.27 -14.46 -3.41
N GLY A 290 -0.54 -15.47 -3.89
CA GLY A 290 -1.06 -16.84 -4.06
C GLY A 290 -1.92 -17.01 -5.32
N VAL A 291 -1.63 -16.26 -6.39
CA VAL A 291 -2.38 -16.28 -7.66
C VAL A 291 -1.62 -16.99 -8.80
N THR A 292 -0.50 -17.63 -8.52
CA THR A 292 0.34 -18.33 -9.51
C THR A 292 -0.47 -19.28 -10.40
N ASP A 293 -1.40 -20.04 -9.80
CA ASP A 293 -2.23 -21.05 -10.48
C ASP A 293 -3.52 -20.51 -11.11
N LEU A 294 -3.82 -19.21 -10.96
CA LEU A 294 -5.00 -18.60 -11.56
C LEU A 294 -4.85 -18.51 -13.09
N ASP A 295 -5.88 -18.99 -13.82
CA ASP A 295 -5.92 -18.91 -15.28
C ASP A 295 -5.84 -17.45 -15.74
N PRO A 296 -4.79 -17.05 -16.50
CA PRO A 296 -4.63 -15.68 -17.00
C PRO A 296 -5.82 -15.18 -17.83
N GLY A 297 -6.59 -16.08 -18.46
CA GLY A 297 -7.75 -15.72 -19.29
C GLY A 297 -9.05 -15.55 -18.52
N SER A 298 -9.09 -15.90 -17.22
CA SER A 298 -10.33 -16.01 -16.44
C SER A 298 -11.10 -14.69 -16.26
N ARG A 299 -10.48 -13.53 -16.51
CA ARG A 299 -11.09 -12.19 -16.44
C ARG A 299 -11.36 -11.57 -17.82
N GLY A 300 -11.74 -12.39 -18.81
CA GLY A 300 -12.18 -11.91 -20.13
C GLY A 300 -11.08 -11.69 -21.17
N GLY A 301 -9.82 -12.02 -20.84
CA GLY A 301 -8.71 -12.14 -21.80
C GLY A 301 -8.12 -10.84 -22.36
N LEU A 302 -8.56 -9.67 -21.88
CA LEU A 302 -7.97 -8.36 -22.25
C LEU A 302 -6.80 -7.94 -21.35
N ILE A 303 -6.65 -8.60 -20.21
CA ILE A 303 -5.58 -8.44 -19.22
C ILE A 303 -5.33 -9.81 -18.59
N ASP A 304 -4.10 -10.07 -18.14
CA ASP A 304 -3.79 -11.24 -17.31
C ASP A 304 -4.55 -11.16 -15.99
N ALA A 305 -5.46 -12.11 -15.76
CA ALA A 305 -6.30 -12.16 -14.57
C ALA A 305 -5.51 -12.12 -13.25
N ARG A 306 -4.27 -12.62 -13.24
CA ARG A 306 -3.39 -12.59 -12.06
C ARG A 306 -3.00 -11.19 -11.66
N LYS A 307 -2.81 -10.28 -12.62
CA LYS A 307 -2.52 -8.86 -12.34
C LYS A 307 -3.71 -8.19 -11.67
N VAL A 308 -4.91 -8.49 -12.16
CA VAL A 308 -6.16 -7.99 -11.55
C VAL A 308 -6.26 -8.50 -10.12
N ALA A 309 -6.08 -9.81 -9.90
CA ALA A 309 -6.16 -10.41 -8.58
C ALA A 309 -5.10 -9.87 -7.60
N VAL A 310 -3.88 -9.59 -8.06
CA VAL A 310 -2.86 -8.90 -7.24
C VAL A 310 -3.37 -7.52 -6.82
N LEU A 311 -3.88 -6.73 -7.75
CA LEU A 311 -4.38 -5.39 -7.44
C LEU A 311 -5.60 -5.44 -6.51
N GLU A 312 -6.52 -6.38 -6.72
CA GLU A 312 -7.68 -6.60 -5.85
C GLU A 312 -7.23 -6.92 -4.41
N ALA A 313 -6.24 -7.80 -4.25
CA ALA A 313 -5.69 -8.14 -2.95
C ALA A 313 -5.02 -6.94 -2.28
N PHE A 314 -4.18 -6.19 -3.00
CA PHE A 314 -3.49 -5.01 -2.46
C PHE A 314 -4.45 -3.86 -2.17
N LEU A 315 -5.56 -3.71 -2.89
CA LEU A 315 -6.57 -2.68 -2.62
C LEU A 315 -7.63 -3.13 -1.62
N GLY A 316 -7.68 -4.42 -1.30
CA GLY A 316 -8.69 -5.02 -0.44
C GLY A 316 -10.10 -5.01 -1.04
N GLU A 317 -10.22 -4.91 -2.37
CA GLU A 317 -11.52 -4.80 -3.06
C GLU A 317 -11.51 -5.50 -4.42
N ASP A 318 -12.62 -6.17 -4.73
CA ASP A 318 -12.84 -6.76 -6.05
C ASP A 318 -13.06 -5.67 -7.11
N PHE A 319 -12.43 -5.83 -8.27
CA PHE A 319 -12.68 -4.97 -9.42
C PHE A 319 -14.07 -5.27 -10.01
N LEU A 320 -14.93 -4.25 -10.09
CA LEU A 320 -16.26 -4.38 -10.71
C LEU A 320 -16.55 -3.24 -11.69
N GLN A 321 -16.63 -3.58 -12.99
CA GLN A 321 -17.12 -2.66 -14.01
C GLN A 321 -18.60 -2.91 -14.29
N TRP A 322 -19.48 -2.04 -13.77
CA TRP A 322 -20.94 -2.17 -13.88
C TRP A 322 -21.45 -3.52 -13.33
N GLY A 323 -20.88 -3.95 -12.21
CA GLY A 323 -21.18 -5.24 -11.57
C GLY A 323 -20.58 -6.45 -12.27
N SER A 324 -19.78 -6.27 -13.32
CA SER A 324 -19.04 -7.34 -13.98
C SER A 324 -17.59 -7.35 -13.49
N PRO A 325 -17.04 -8.52 -13.10
CA PRO A 325 -15.63 -8.63 -12.73
C PRO A 325 -14.69 -8.55 -13.94
N ASN A 326 -15.18 -8.71 -15.17
CA ASN A 326 -14.35 -8.74 -16.38
C ASN A 326 -14.06 -7.32 -16.91
N PRO A 327 -12.79 -6.85 -16.92
CA PRO A 327 -12.44 -5.53 -17.43
C PRO A 327 -12.65 -5.44 -18.95
N ARG A 328 -13.20 -4.32 -19.42
CA ARG A 328 -13.22 -3.96 -20.85
C ARG A 328 -11.95 -3.20 -21.24
N THR A 329 -11.74 -2.95 -22.53
CA THR A 329 -10.51 -2.38 -23.11
C THR A 329 -9.89 -1.21 -22.35
N GLN A 330 -10.69 -0.18 -22.01
CA GLN A 330 -10.16 0.98 -21.29
C GLN A 330 -9.77 0.64 -19.84
N ALA A 331 -10.59 -0.16 -19.15
CA ALA A 331 -10.28 -0.57 -17.78
C ALA A 331 -9.07 -1.50 -17.75
N ALA A 332 -8.97 -2.45 -18.69
CA ALA A 332 -7.80 -3.31 -18.81
C ALA A 332 -6.49 -2.51 -18.98
N ALA A 333 -6.50 -1.43 -19.78
CA ALA A 333 -5.33 -0.57 -19.93
C ALA A 333 -4.95 0.16 -18.62
N LEU A 334 -5.94 0.67 -17.88
CA LEU A 334 -5.72 1.31 -16.58
C LEU A 334 -5.21 0.32 -15.52
N LEU A 335 -5.77 -0.90 -15.50
CA LEU A 335 -5.32 -1.97 -14.60
C LEU A 335 -3.89 -2.43 -14.92
N GLU A 336 -3.51 -2.50 -16.20
CA GLU A 336 -2.13 -2.80 -16.61
C GLU A 336 -1.14 -1.70 -16.18
N GLN A 337 -1.58 -0.44 -16.20
CA GLN A 337 -0.79 0.67 -15.69
C GLN A 337 -0.67 0.56 -14.16
N ALA A 338 -1.78 0.39 -13.44
CA ALA A 338 -1.82 0.25 -12.00
C ALA A 338 -0.95 -0.93 -11.51
N PHE A 339 -1.01 -2.09 -12.18
CA PHE A 339 -0.13 -3.22 -11.87
C PHE A 339 1.34 -2.84 -12.04
N GLY A 340 1.67 -2.14 -13.14
CA GLY A 340 3.02 -1.66 -13.40
C GLY A 340 3.52 -0.69 -12.33
N ASP A 341 2.66 0.19 -11.83
CA ASP A 341 3.00 1.17 -10.80
C ASP A 341 3.25 0.49 -9.45
N LEU A 342 2.38 -0.45 -9.05
CA LEU A 342 2.59 -1.31 -7.88
C LEU A 342 3.90 -2.09 -7.98
N GLN A 343 4.10 -2.78 -9.11
CA GLN A 343 5.29 -3.59 -9.37
C GLN A 343 6.56 -2.74 -9.29
N ARG A 344 6.59 -1.56 -9.92
CA ARG A 344 7.76 -0.68 -9.94
C ARG A 344 8.10 -0.17 -8.55
N SER A 345 7.10 0.19 -7.75
CA SER A 345 7.32 0.64 -6.37
C SER A 345 7.95 -0.47 -5.53
N LEU A 346 7.35 -1.66 -5.52
CA LEU A 346 7.83 -2.78 -4.72
C LEU A 346 9.17 -3.33 -5.22
N HIS A 347 9.41 -3.27 -6.54
CA HIS A 347 10.70 -3.55 -7.14
C HIS A 347 11.79 -2.61 -6.60
N GLY A 348 11.51 -1.31 -6.56
CA GLY A 348 12.44 -0.31 -6.02
C GLY A 348 12.80 -0.59 -4.57
N ASP A 349 11.80 -0.85 -3.72
CA ASP A 349 12.02 -1.21 -2.31
C ASP A 349 12.87 -2.49 -2.16
N LEU A 350 12.64 -3.48 -3.02
CA LEU A 350 13.40 -4.72 -3.01
C LEU A 350 14.85 -4.50 -3.47
N MET A 351 15.06 -3.68 -4.51
CA MET A 351 16.39 -3.27 -4.99
C MET A 351 17.16 -2.52 -3.90
N LEU A 352 16.52 -1.59 -3.19
CA LEU A 352 17.12 -0.82 -2.09
C LEU A 352 17.57 -1.72 -0.94
N GLN A 353 16.87 -2.82 -0.68
CA GLN A 353 17.21 -3.77 0.38
C GLN A 353 18.11 -4.92 -0.08
N SER A 354 18.43 -4.99 -1.37
CA SER A 354 19.30 -6.01 -1.97
C SER A 354 20.48 -5.39 -2.71
N HIS A 355 20.34 -5.12 -4.01
CA HIS A 355 21.42 -4.66 -4.89
C HIS A 355 21.97 -3.28 -4.53
N PHE A 356 21.10 -2.37 -4.07
CA PHE A 356 21.50 -1.01 -3.66
C PHE A 356 21.69 -0.86 -2.16
N LYS A 357 21.58 -1.96 -1.40
CA LYS A 357 21.86 -1.96 0.03
C LYS A 357 23.26 -1.40 0.37
N PRO A 358 24.33 -1.70 -0.39
CA PRO A 358 25.64 -1.10 -0.14
C PRO A 358 25.67 0.43 -0.35
N TYR A 359 24.87 0.98 -1.28
CA TYR A 359 24.79 2.42 -1.50
C TYR A 359 24.12 3.11 -0.33
N ILE A 360 22.93 2.64 0.05
CA ILE A 360 22.15 3.26 1.14
C ILE A 360 22.78 3.06 2.52
N ASP A 361 23.42 1.92 2.80
CA ASP A 361 24.18 1.71 4.05
C ASP A 361 25.40 2.64 4.16
N ALA A 362 25.86 3.20 3.03
CA ALA A 362 26.99 4.12 2.97
C ALA A 362 26.58 5.60 2.98
N VAL A 363 25.29 5.91 3.15
CA VAL A 363 24.76 7.26 3.36
C VAL A 363 24.44 7.44 4.84
N GLU A 364 25.06 8.44 5.48
CA GLU A 364 24.67 8.85 6.83
C GLU A 364 23.69 10.03 6.77
N LEU A 365 22.72 10.04 7.68
CA LEU A 365 21.71 11.09 7.85
C LEU A 365 21.86 11.68 9.25
N SER A 366 21.99 13.00 9.33
CA SER A 366 22.12 13.74 10.59
C SER A 366 21.24 14.99 10.62
N ILE A 367 21.10 15.61 11.79
CA ILE A 367 20.33 16.86 11.98
C ILE A 367 21.32 18.00 12.19
N GLY A 368 21.41 18.89 11.20
CA GLY A 368 22.21 20.10 11.19
C GLY A 368 21.43 21.35 11.64
N ALA A 369 22.05 22.52 11.46
CA ALA A 369 21.45 23.80 11.87
C ALA A 369 20.28 24.26 10.98
N GLU A 370 20.25 23.79 9.73
CA GLU A 370 19.25 24.18 8.73
C GLU A 370 18.26 23.06 8.37
N GLY A 371 18.39 21.88 8.98
CA GLY A 371 17.53 20.71 8.71
C GLY A 371 18.32 19.41 8.70
N PHE A 372 17.88 18.46 7.89
CA PHE A 372 18.61 17.21 7.69
C PHE A 372 19.84 17.43 6.79
N GLU A 373 20.92 16.71 7.09
CA GLU A 373 22.15 16.69 6.31
C GLU A 373 22.51 15.24 5.96
N PHE A 374 22.80 14.99 4.68
CA PHE A 374 23.27 13.70 4.18
C PHE A 374 24.80 13.71 4.04
N ASP A 375 25.47 12.68 4.54
CA ASP A 375 26.91 12.48 4.35
C ASP A 375 27.16 11.27 3.44
N PHE A 376 27.77 11.56 2.29
CA PHE A 376 28.10 10.60 1.25
C PHE A 376 29.56 10.12 1.29
N SER A 377 30.33 10.44 2.34
CA SER A 377 31.77 10.16 2.42
C SER A 377 32.11 8.67 2.30
N ALA A 378 31.33 7.81 2.96
CA ALA A 378 31.50 6.36 2.87
C ALA A 378 31.13 5.84 1.48
N MET A 379 30.02 6.33 0.91
CA MET A 379 29.61 5.99 -0.44
C MET A 379 30.67 6.39 -1.47
N ASN A 380 31.18 7.62 -1.41
CA ASN A 380 32.25 8.12 -2.27
C ASN A 380 33.51 7.24 -2.19
N SER A 381 33.88 6.80 -0.98
CA SER A 381 35.03 5.91 -0.78
C SER A 381 34.82 4.55 -1.46
N MET A 382 33.64 3.95 -1.29
CA MET A 382 33.27 2.68 -1.94
C MET A 382 33.26 2.80 -3.47
N LEU A 383 32.66 3.88 -4.01
CA LEU A 383 32.60 4.11 -5.46
C LEU A 383 34.01 4.26 -6.06
N SER A 384 34.93 4.93 -5.36
CA SER A 384 36.33 5.04 -5.77
C SER A 384 37.07 3.69 -5.80
N GLU A 385 36.66 2.70 -5.02
CA GLU A 385 37.20 1.33 -5.11
C GLU A 385 36.69 0.62 -6.37
N TYR A 386 35.39 0.73 -6.67
CA TYR A 386 34.83 0.14 -7.91
C TYR A 386 35.41 0.75 -9.18
N GLN A 387 35.72 2.05 -9.16
CA GLN A 387 36.44 2.72 -10.23
C GLN A 387 37.79 2.03 -10.51
N GLN A 388 38.56 1.73 -9.46
CA GLN A 388 39.88 1.10 -9.59
C GLN A 388 39.80 -0.34 -10.13
N MET A 389 38.64 -0.98 -10.03
CA MET A 389 38.37 -2.31 -10.59
C MET A 389 37.95 -2.28 -12.07
N GLY A 390 37.82 -1.09 -12.68
CA GLY A 390 37.41 -0.94 -14.08
C GLY A 390 35.91 -1.14 -14.33
N LYS A 391 35.07 -1.02 -13.30
CA LYS A 391 33.61 -1.22 -13.37
C LYS A 391 32.82 0.09 -13.54
N LEU A 392 33.36 1.04 -14.30
CA LEU A 392 32.83 2.40 -14.41
C LEU A 392 31.36 2.44 -14.86
N GLU A 393 31.04 1.68 -15.91
CA GLU A 393 29.69 1.63 -16.49
C GLU A 393 28.66 1.02 -15.53
N ASP A 394 29.00 -0.10 -14.88
CA ASP A 394 28.13 -0.74 -13.87
C ASP A 394 27.80 0.20 -12.71
N VAL A 395 28.81 0.95 -12.24
CA VAL A 395 28.64 1.93 -11.16
C VAL A 395 27.77 3.10 -11.63
N ALA A 396 27.96 3.55 -12.86
CA ALA A 396 27.22 4.68 -13.42
C ALA A 396 25.73 4.37 -13.55
N ILE A 397 25.40 3.22 -14.14
CA ILE A 397 24.01 2.76 -14.25
C ILE A 397 23.44 2.51 -12.85
N GLY A 398 24.19 1.87 -11.96
CA GLY A 398 23.73 1.57 -10.60
C GLY A 398 23.44 2.81 -9.75
N LEU A 399 24.23 3.88 -9.89
CA LEU A 399 23.97 5.17 -9.22
C LEU A 399 22.76 5.88 -9.81
N PHE A 400 22.61 5.87 -11.14
CA PHE A 400 21.45 6.44 -11.79
C PHE A 400 20.17 5.72 -11.33
N GLU A 401 20.13 4.39 -11.39
CA GLU A 401 19.01 3.58 -10.93
C GLU A 401 18.71 3.85 -9.44
N PHE A 402 19.74 3.87 -8.59
CA PHE A 402 19.60 4.19 -7.17
C PHE A 402 18.94 5.57 -6.95
N ASP A 403 19.40 6.60 -7.66
CA ASP A 403 18.85 7.95 -7.58
C ASP A 403 17.39 8.04 -8.04
N GLN A 404 17.02 7.28 -9.08
CA GLN A 404 15.62 7.20 -9.51
C GLN A 404 14.70 6.67 -8.40
N PHE A 405 15.20 5.77 -7.54
CA PHE A 405 14.43 5.24 -6.41
C PHE A 405 14.39 6.17 -5.20
N VAL A 406 15.52 6.82 -4.86
CA VAL A 406 15.62 7.59 -3.61
C VAL A 406 15.48 9.10 -3.78
N GLY A 407 15.95 9.64 -4.91
CA GLY A 407 16.20 11.08 -5.07
C GLY A 407 14.94 11.91 -4.97
N LYS A 408 13.89 11.55 -5.72
CA LYS A 408 12.60 12.27 -5.67
C LYS A 408 11.97 12.24 -4.29
N THR A 409 12.07 11.11 -3.60
CA THR A 409 11.45 10.91 -2.29
C THR A 409 12.21 11.63 -1.18
N LEU A 410 13.55 11.65 -1.24
CA LEU A 410 14.40 12.29 -0.23
C LEU A 410 14.69 13.78 -0.49
N ALA A 411 14.43 14.29 -1.70
CA ALA A 411 14.63 15.72 -2.02
C ALA A 411 14.01 16.70 -1.01
N PRO A 412 12.80 16.46 -0.46
CA PRO A 412 12.23 17.32 0.59
C PRO A 412 13.06 17.38 1.88
N LEU A 413 13.89 16.36 2.15
CA LEU A 413 14.81 16.29 3.28
C LEU A 413 16.19 16.92 2.96
N GLY A 414 16.36 17.51 1.78
CA GLY A 414 17.64 18.10 1.36
C GLY A 414 18.56 17.11 0.64
N TRP A 415 18.03 16.01 0.11
CA TRP A 415 18.79 15.16 -0.81
C TRP A 415 19.05 15.89 -2.11
N GLU A 416 20.31 15.96 -2.50
CA GLU A 416 20.74 16.54 -3.76
C GLU A 416 21.35 15.44 -4.63
N SER A 417 20.64 15.04 -5.69
CA SER A 417 21.09 13.99 -6.63
C SER A 417 22.45 14.31 -7.27
N SER A 418 22.89 15.56 -7.28
CA SER A 418 24.24 15.90 -7.77
C SER A 418 25.37 15.49 -6.81
N GLU A 419 25.08 15.31 -5.52
CA GLU A 419 26.09 15.02 -4.49
C GLU A 419 26.45 13.53 -4.39
N ILE A 420 25.61 12.64 -4.92
CA ILE A 420 25.87 11.20 -4.95
C ILE A 420 26.88 10.80 -6.03
N TYR A 421 27.17 11.68 -7.00
CA TYR A 421 28.13 11.43 -8.07
C TYR A 421 29.52 11.92 -7.65
N PRO A 422 30.50 11.01 -7.41
CA PRO A 422 31.85 11.39 -7.04
C PRO A 422 32.50 12.42 -7.97
N VAL A 423 33.48 13.18 -7.49
CA VAL A 423 34.20 14.16 -8.32
C VAL A 423 34.87 13.51 -9.55
N TRP A 424 35.27 12.25 -9.45
CA TRP A 424 35.82 11.54 -10.61
C TRP A 424 34.75 11.11 -11.63
N PHE A 425 33.47 10.98 -11.24
CA PHE A 425 32.34 10.82 -12.16
C PHE A 425 32.17 12.05 -13.06
N GLN A 426 32.49 13.23 -12.53
CA GLN A 426 32.51 14.48 -13.29
C GLN A 426 33.65 14.53 -14.33
N ASN A 427 34.58 13.56 -14.31
CA ASN A 427 35.66 13.39 -15.29
C ASN A 427 35.42 12.21 -16.26
N ILE A 428 34.25 11.55 -16.20
CA ILE A 428 33.72 10.85 -17.38
C ILE A 428 33.38 11.97 -18.37
N ASP A 429 33.91 11.93 -19.59
CA ASP A 429 34.07 13.11 -20.46
C ASP A 429 32.75 13.84 -20.80
N ALA A 430 31.58 13.26 -20.51
CA ALA A 430 30.32 13.97 -20.40
C ALA A 430 29.33 13.23 -19.48
N LEU A 431 29.15 13.68 -18.24
CA LEU A 431 27.88 13.52 -17.52
C LEU A 431 27.03 14.76 -17.83
N ILE A 432 26.33 14.77 -18.97
CA ILE A 432 25.44 15.88 -19.33
C ILE A 432 24.05 15.52 -18.82
N HIS A 433 23.66 16.08 -17.67
CA HIS A 433 22.27 16.14 -17.22
C HIS A 433 21.68 17.45 -17.72
N ASN A 434 20.92 17.44 -18.82
CA ASN A 434 20.25 18.63 -19.32
C ASN A 434 19.08 18.24 -20.24
N SER A 435 17.94 18.94 -20.11
CA SER A 435 16.83 18.82 -21.06
C SER A 435 17.20 19.45 -22.41
N GLY A 436 16.96 18.74 -23.51
CA GLY A 436 17.14 19.22 -24.89
C GLY A 436 18.13 18.39 -25.71
N THR A 437 19.13 19.05 -26.30
CA THR A 437 20.13 18.37 -27.15
C THR A 437 21.44 18.19 -26.41
N LEU A 438 21.83 16.93 -26.21
CA LEU A 438 23.08 16.52 -25.59
C LEU A 438 24.04 16.02 -26.66
N GLN A 439 25.31 16.37 -26.50
CA GLN A 439 26.38 16.00 -27.41
C GLN A 439 27.55 15.46 -26.59
N GLY A 440 27.75 14.15 -26.69
CA GLY A 440 28.94 13.45 -26.23
C GLY A 440 30.17 13.81 -27.08
N THR A 441 31.28 13.25 -26.66
CA THR A 441 32.64 13.55 -27.08
C THR A 441 33.16 12.48 -28.05
N ALA A 442 34.46 12.23 -28.02
CA ALA A 442 35.10 11.13 -28.75
C ALA A 442 35.61 10.03 -27.80
N GLY A 443 35.27 10.13 -26.51
CA GLY A 443 35.50 9.12 -25.48
C GLY A 443 34.21 8.42 -25.12
N ASN A 444 34.26 7.56 -24.10
CA ASN A 444 33.07 6.87 -23.59
C ASN A 444 32.27 7.82 -22.70
N ASP A 445 31.02 8.11 -23.06
CA ASP A 445 30.19 9.11 -22.40
C ASP A 445 28.97 8.53 -21.66
N LEU A 446 28.42 9.28 -20.70
CA LEU A 446 27.13 8.99 -20.04
C LEU A 446 26.16 10.14 -20.28
N LEU A 447 25.21 9.94 -21.18
CA LEU A 447 24.23 10.94 -21.55
C LEU A 447 22.88 10.65 -20.87
N VAL A 448 22.35 11.63 -20.11
CA VAL A 448 21.08 11.50 -19.40
C VAL A 448 20.17 12.68 -19.75
N GLY A 449 19.10 12.42 -20.50
CA GLY A 449 18.13 13.45 -20.97
C GLY A 449 17.25 13.98 -19.84
N GLY A 450 16.62 13.07 -19.09
CA GLY A 450 15.77 13.41 -17.95
C GLY A 450 14.28 13.40 -18.33
N GLU A 451 13.52 14.43 -17.94
CA GLU A 451 12.14 14.60 -18.41
C GLU A 451 12.11 15.52 -19.65
N GLY A 452 11.31 15.16 -20.66
CA GLY A 452 11.16 15.93 -21.89
C GLY A 452 11.44 15.09 -23.13
N ASN A 453 11.30 15.69 -24.32
CA ASN A 453 11.73 15.03 -25.56
C ASN A 453 13.15 15.48 -25.86
N ASP A 454 14.11 14.61 -25.64
CA ASP A 454 15.52 14.90 -25.71
C ASP A 454 16.17 14.34 -26.98
N THR A 455 17.37 14.83 -27.30
CA THR A 455 18.20 14.31 -28.38
C THR A 455 19.61 14.08 -27.85
N LEU A 456 19.98 12.82 -27.69
CA LEU A 456 21.28 12.40 -27.19
C LEU A 456 22.14 11.97 -28.38
N ASN A 457 23.37 12.46 -28.44
CA ASN A 457 24.34 12.07 -29.46
C ASN A 457 25.63 11.61 -28.77
N GLY A 458 25.87 10.29 -28.68
CA GLY A 458 27.06 9.69 -28.05
C GLY A 458 28.34 10.12 -28.73
N GLY A 459 28.45 9.85 -30.04
CA GLY A 459 29.56 10.33 -30.86
C GLY A 459 30.51 9.20 -31.22
N SER A 460 31.68 9.16 -30.60
CA SER A 460 32.62 8.04 -30.77
C SER A 460 33.10 7.60 -29.41
N GLY A 461 33.26 6.30 -29.18
CA GLY A 461 33.45 5.76 -27.84
C GLY A 461 32.34 4.77 -27.54
N ASN A 462 32.44 4.05 -26.43
CA ASN A 462 31.35 3.21 -25.94
C ASN A 462 30.49 4.06 -25.02
N ASP A 463 29.30 4.45 -25.49
CA ASP A 463 28.47 5.45 -24.83
C ASP A 463 27.28 4.82 -24.10
N LEU A 464 26.90 5.37 -22.95
CA LEU A 464 25.70 5.01 -22.22
C LEU A 464 24.65 6.12 -22.39
N LEU A 465 23.55 5.81 -23.07
CA LEU A 465 22.48 6.74 -23.39
C LEU A 465 21.22 6.42 -22.59
N ILE A 466 20.77 7.37 -21.78
CA ILE A 466 19.58 7.28 -20.95
C ILE A 466 18.66 8.43 -21.34
N GLY A 467 17.61 8.14 -22.12
CA GLY A 467 16.63 9.16 -22.53
C GLY A 467 15.90 9.76 -21.34
N GLY A 468 15.31 8.90 -20.51
CA GLY A 468 14.43 9.30 -19.43
C GLY A 468 12.99 9.41 -19.94
N ALA A 469 12.15 10.22 -19.30
CA ALA A 469 10.73 10.29 -19.64
C ALA A 469 10.44 11.26 -20.79
N GLY A 470 9.91 10.77 -21.91
CA GLY A 470 9.41 11.57 -23.02
C GLY A 470 9.44 10.81 -24.34
N ASN A 471 9.74 11.46 -25.45
CA ASN A 471 9.97 10.76 -26.71
C ASN A 471 11.33 11.19 -27.21
N ASP A 472 12.35 10.37 -26.95
CA ASP A 472 13.74 10.76 -27.12
C ASP A 472 14.32 10.27 -28.44
N LEU A 473 15.33 10.97 -28.94
CA LEU A 473 16.16 10.54 -30.04
C LEU A 473 17.56 10.19 -29.52
N LEU A 474 17.89 8.91 -29.47
CA LEU A 474 19.16 8.40 -28.95
C LEU A 474 20.06 7.98 -30.12
N ASN A 475 21.13 8.73 -30.37
CA ASN A 475 22.12 8.41 -31.39
C ASN A 475 23.41 7.94 -30.71
N GLY A 476 23.71 6.63 -30.71
CA GLY A 476 24.94 6.08 -30.12
C GLY A 476 26.18 6.57 -30.85
N GLY A 477 26.31 6.21 -32.13
CA GLY A 477 27.36 6.75 -32.99
C GLY A 477 28.36 5.68 -33.38
N ARG A 478 29.59 5.72 -32.88
CA ARG A 478 30.62 4.72 -33.16
C ARG A 478 31.14 4.13 -31.86
N GLY A 479 31.09 2.83 -31.72
CA GLY A 479 31.56 2.13 -30.53
C GLY A 479 30.62 1.01 -30.18
N ASN A 480 30.67 0.56 -28.92
CA ASN A 480 29.67 -0.36 -28.37
C ASN A 480 28.84 0.47 -27.41
N ASP A 481 27.64 0.84 -27.83
CA ASP A 481 26.79 1.76 -27.10
C ASP A 481 25.73 1.00 -26.30
N THR A 482 25.41 1.49 -25.11
CA THR A 482 24.41 0.94 -24.19
C THR A 482 23.24 1.91 -24.08
N TYR A 483 22.02 1.44 -24.32
CA TYR A 483 20.81 2.25 -24.23
C TYR A 483 19.93 1.78 -23.07
N LEU A 484 19.72 2.63 -22.07
CA LEU A 484 18.88 2.30 -20.92
C LEU A 484 17.45 2.80 -21.16
N PHE A 485 16.47 1.94 -20.85
CA PHE A 485 15.04 2.25 -20.93
C PHE A 485 14.32 1.77 -19.68
N ASP A 486 13.24 2.46 -19.31
CA ASP A 486 12.29 1.98 -18.32
C ASP A 486 10.84 2.14 -18.82
N LYS A 487 9.93 1.33 -18.27
CA LYS A 487 8.51 1.37 -18.62
C LYS A 487 7.92 2.71 -18.18
N GLY A 488 7.33 3.43 -19.13
CA GLY A 488 6.72 4.75 -18.90
C GLY A 488 7.58 5.91 -19.39
N TRP A 489 8.77 5.61 -19.93
CA TRP A 489 9.65 6.60 -20.54
C TRP A 489 9.20 7.09 -21.92
N GLY A 490 8.08 6.59 -22.44
CA GLY A 490 7.43 7.06 -23.65
C GLY A 490 7.90 6.32 -24.91
N GLN A 491 8.05 7.03 -26.04
CA GLN A 491 8.34 6.43 -27.36
C GLN A 491 9.65 6.96 -27.93
N ASP A 492 10.72 6.23 -27.68
CA ASP A 492 12.05 6.61 -28.10
C ASP A 492 12.40 6.10 -29.51
N THR A 493 13.29 6.82 -30.16
CA THR A 493 13.90 6.46 -31.44
C THR A 493 15.39 6.27 -31.24
N ILE A 494 15.87 5.04 -31.41
CA ILE A 494 17.30 4.75 -31.47
C ILE A 494 17.78 4.88 -32.92
N ASN A 495 18.83 5.67 -33.13
CA ASN A 495 19.52 5.76 -34.40
C ASN A 495 21.00 5.38 -34.20
N ASP A 496 21.24 4.08 -34.33
CA ASP A 496 22.58 3.52 -34.28
C ASP A 496 23.10 3.29 -35.70
N TYR A 497 24.12 4.07 -36.08
CA TYR A 497 24.74 3.98 -37.40
C TYR A 497 26.25 3.76 -37.27
N ASP A 498 26.62 2.62 -36.68
CA ASP A 498 27.98 2.12 -36.74
C ASP A 498 28.17 1.08 -37.87
N THR A 499 29.28 1.21 -38.60
CA THR A 499 29.71 0.26 -39.65
C THR A 499 30.96 -0.52 -39.25
N THR A 500 31.45 -0.31 -38.03
CA THR A 500 32.66 -0.92 -37.49
C THR A 500 32.38 -2.38 -37.15
N SER A 501 33.13 -3.29 -37.78
CA SER A 501 32.91 -4.73 -37.62
C SER A 501 33.31 -5.21 -36.23
N GLY A 502 32.38 -5.87 -35.53
CA GLY A 502 32.62 -6.48 -34.22
C GLY A 502 32.08 -5.66 -33.05
N ASN A 503 31.54 -4.48 -33.30
CA ASN A 503 30.82 -3.72 -32.30
C ASN A 503 29.43 -4.33 -32.05
N ILE A 504 29.00 -4.27 -30.79
CA ILE A 504 27.73 -4.79 -30.29
C ILE A 504 27.14 -3.73 -29.36
N ASP A 505 26.03 -3.15 -29.78
CA ASP A 505 25.25 -2.21 -28.99
C ASP A 505 24.16 -2.96 -28.23
N THR A 506 23.83 -2.51 -27.02
CA THR A 506 22.94 -3.23 -26.07
C THR A 506 21.82 -2.39 -25.53
#